data_AF-A0A1Z4C0V6-F1
#
_entry.id   AF-A0A1Z4C0V6-F1
#
_cell.length_a   1.000
_cell.length_b   1.000
_cell.length_c   1.000
_cell.angle_alpha   90.00
_cell.angle_beta   90.00
_cell.angle_gamma   90.00
#
_symmetry.space_group_name_H-M   'P 1'
#
loop_
_entity.id
_entity.type
_entity.pdbx_description
1 polymer ?
#
loop_
_entity_poly.entity_id
_entity_poly.type
_entity_poly.pdbx_seq_one_letter_code
_entity_poly.pdbx_strand_id
1 'polypeptide(L)' 'MMFVLFAELADKKLYGILAAVDASQQLQQKVLVKGLYFAKIHDEQFSLCVPKDFKPFCFSPR' A
#
# COMPACT_ATOMS: atom_id res chain seq x y z
N MET A 1 8.84 -9.45 11.90
CA MET A 1 9.52 -8.32 11.25
C MET A 1 9.02 -7.04 11.92
N MET A 2 9.79 -6.48 12.85
CA MET A 2 9.43 -5.25 13.57
C MET A 2 10.03 -4.08 12.77
N PHE A 3 9.19 -3.26 12.13
CA PHE A 3 9.66 -2.01 11.53
C PHE A 3 9.95 -1.04 12.68
N VAL A 4 11.21 -0.68 12.88
CA VAL A 4 11.59 0.41 13.77
C VAL A 4 11.12 1.70 13.10
N LEU A 5 10.05 2.30 13.61
CA LEU A 5 9.60 3.62 13.17
C LEU A 5 10.56 4.66 13.75
N PHE A 6 11.31 5.34 12.88
CA PHE A 6 12.14 6.47 13.26
C PHE A 6 11.27 7.56 13.92
N ALA A 7 11.79 8.24 14.95
CA ALA A 7 11.05 9.29 15.67
C ALA A 7 10.53 10.41 14.74
N GLU A 8 11.25 10.69 13.64
CA GLU A 8 10.85 11.65 12.60
C GLU A 8 9.56 11.27 11.85
N LEU A 9 9.13 10.01 11.94
CA LEU A 9 7.90 9.50 11.35
C LEU A 9 6.70 9.49 12.32
N ALA A 10 6.89 9.86 13.59
CA ALA A 10 5.86 9.72 14.62
C ALA A 10 4.58 10.52 14.33
N ASP A 11 4.69 11.67 13.68
CA ASP A 11 3.55 12.53 13.31
C ASP A 11 3.06 12.30 11.87
N LYS A 12 3.69 11.37 11.13
CA LYS A 12 3.34 11.11 9.74
C LYS A 12 2.24 10.06 9.65
N LYS A 13 1.31 10.26 8.71
CA LYS A 13 0.30 9.26 8.38
C LYS A 13 0.98 8.01 7.82
N LEU A 14 0.73 6.86 8.44
CA LEU A 14 1.26 5.59 8.00
C LEU A 14 0.25 4.91 7.07
N TYR A 15 0.67 4.63 5.84
CA TYR A 15 -0.13 3.90 4.85
C TYR A 15 0.63 2.66 4.39
N GLY A 16 -0.10 1.63 4.00
CA GLY A 16 0.47 0.40 3.47
C GLY A 16 0.30 0.28 1.96
N ILE A 17 1.27 -0.37 1.31
CA ILE A 17 1.25 -0.67 -0.12
C ILE A 17 1.67 -2.13 -0.35
N LEU A 18 0.98 -2.84 -1.25
CA LEU A 18 1.44 -4.11 -1.81
C LEU A 18 1.89 -3.88 -3.25
N ALA A 19 3.16 -4.12 -3.52
CA ALA A 19 3.72 -4.11 -4.87
C ALA A 19 4.00 -5.56 -5.32
N ALA A 20 3.57 -5.92 -6.52
CA ALA A 20 3.74 -7.28 -7.05
C ALA A 20 4.08 -7.27 -8.54
N VAL A 21 4.96 -8.18 -8.97
CA VAL A 21 5.34 -8.37 -10.38
C VAL A 21 4.20 -9.06 -11.13
N ASP A 22 3.74 -10.18 -10.60
CA ASP A 22 2.56 -10.89 -11.07
C ASP A 22 1.50 -10.94 -9.98
N ALA A 23 0.28 -10.56 -10.34
CA ALA A 23 -0.83 -10.46 -9.40
C ALA A 23 -2.16 -10.66 -10.11
N SER A 24 -2.96 -11.57 -9.56
CA SER A 24 -4.33 -11.76 -10.01
C SER A 24 -5.20 -10.55 -9.65
N GLN A 25 -6.27 -10.34 -10.42
CA GLN A 25 -7.26 -9.29 -10.12
C GLN A 25 -7.89 -9.49 -8.73
N GLN A 26 -8.06 -10.73 -8.28
CA GLN A 26 -8.60 -11.03 -6.95
C GLN A 26 -7.67 -10.54 -5.84
N LEU A 27 -6.35 -10.67 -6.00
CA LEU A 27 -5.39 -10.16 -5.02
C LEU A 27 -5.45 -8.63 -4.96
N GLN A 28 -5.45 -7.96 -6.12
CA GLN A 28 -5.59 -6.50 -6.20
C GLN A 28 -6.85 -6.03 -5.47
N GLN A 29 -8.01 -6.66 -5.73
CA GLN A 29 -9.26 -6.30 -5.05
C GLN A 29 -9.17 -6.46 -3.52
N LYS A 30 -8.61 -7.57 -3.03
CA LYS A 30 -8.45 -7.81 -1.59
C LYS A 30 -7.56 -6.76 -0.92
N VAL A 31 -6.51 -6.32 -1.61
CA VAL A 31 -5.59 -5.28 -1.14
C VAL A 31 -6.31 -3.93 -1.05
N LEU A 32 -7.01 -3.54 -2.11
CA LEU A 32 -7.76 -2.28 -2.16
C LEU A 32 -8.89 -2.25 -1.12
N VAL A 33 -9.62 -3.36 -0.93
CA VAL A 33 -10.68 -3.46 0.09
C VAL A 33 -10.13 -3.29 1.51
N LYS A 34 -8.91 -3.74 1.76
CA LYS A 34 -8.21 -3.51 3.05
C LYS A 34 -7.67 -2.08 3.20
N GLY A 35 -7.90 -1.20 2.22
CA GLY A 35 -7.38 0.16 2.21
C GLY A 35 -5.87 0.24 1.97
N LEU A 36 -5.26 -0.82 1.43
CA LEU A 36 -3.85 -0.81 1.05
C LEU A 36 -3.72 -0.36 -0.40
N TYR A 37 -2.70 0.45 -0.70
CA TYR A 37 -2.36 0.76 -2.07
C TYR A 37 -1.90 -0.51 -2.79
N PHE A 38 -2.19 -0.61 -4.08
CA PHE A 38 -1.69 -1.69 -4.92
C PHE A 38 -0.83 -1.12 -6.04
N ALA A 39 0.36 -1.68 -6.24
CA ALA A 39 1.22 -1.34 -7.36
C ALA A 39 1.61 -2.59 -8.14
N LYS A 40 1.64 -2.48 -9.46
CA LYS A 40 2.25 -3.49 -10.32
C LYS A 40 3.69 -3.11 -10.61
N ILE A 41 4.56 -4.10 -10.56
CA ILE A 41 5.96 -3.98 -10.95
C ILE A 41 6.10 -4.60 -12.33
N HIS A 42 6.44 -3.79 -13.34
CA HIS A 42 6.70 -4.25 -14.70
C HIS A 42 7.81 -3.40 -15.30
N ASP A 43 8.71 -4.00 -16.07
CA ASP A 43 9.84 -3.30 -16.72
C ASP A 43 10.58 -2.34 -15.79
N GLU A 44 10.86 -2.79 -14.55
CA GLU A 44 11.53 -2.01 -13.49
C GLU A 44 10.75 -0.78 -12.98
N GLN A 45 9.51 -0.59 -13.43
CA GLN A 45 8.63 0.51 -13.02
C GLN A 45 7.58 0.07 -11.99
N PHE A 46 7.31 0.96 -11.03
CA PHE A 46 6.20 0.83 -10.08
C PHE A 46 5.01 1.64 -10.57
N SER A 47 3.96 0.95 -11.02
CA SER A 47 2.72 1.58 -11.47
C SER A 47 1.63 1.45 -10.42
N LEU A 48 1.16 2.59 -9.90
CA LEU A 48 0.07 2.62 -8.92
C LEU A 48 -1.25 2.27 -9.60
N CYS A 49 -1.92 1.23 -9.11
CA CYS A 49 -3.15 0.68 -9.69
C CYS A 49 -4.32 0.81 -8.70
N VAL A 50 -4.72 2.06 -8.42
CA VAL A 50 -5.84 2.39 -7.53
C VAL A 50 -6.96 3.15 -8.29
N PRO A 51 -8.24 2.92 -7.96
CA PRO A 51 -9.34 3.70 -8.53
C PRO A 51 -9.36 5.14 -8.01
N LYS A 52 -10.03 6.06 -8.73
CA LYS A 52 -10.09 7.48 -8.37
C LYS A 52 -10.66 7.73 -6.97
N ASP A 53 -11.66 6.95 -6.57
CA ASP A 53 -12.34 7.09 -5.28
C ASP A 53 -11.72 6.24 -4.16
N PHE A 54 -10.49 5.75 -4.35
CA PHE A 54 -9.79 4.92 -3.38
C PHE A 54 -9.53 5.69 -2.07
N LYS A 55 -9.91 5.09 -0.94
CA LYS A 55 -9.66 5.62 0.40
C LYS A 55 -8.66 4.71 1.13
N PRO A 56 -7.41 5.14 1.33
CA PRO A 56 -6.40 4.33 2.00
C PRO A 56 -6.66 4.24 3.51
N PHE A 57 -6.34 3.10 4.10
CA PHE A 57 -6.38 2.90 5.54
C PHE A 57 -5.14 3.53 6.17
N CYS A 58 -5.36 4.57 6.99
CA CYS A 58 -4.30 5.18 7.78
C CYS A 58 -4.09 4.35 9.04
N PHE A 59 -2.92 3.75 9.18
CA PHE A 59 -2.49 3.12 10.42
C PHE A 59 -2.16 4.22 11.42
N SER A 60 -2.85 4.23 12.55
CA SER A 60 -2.45 5.05 13.69
C SER A 60 -1.43 4.27 14.51
N PRO A 61 -0.22 4.81 14.76
CA PRO A 61 0.65 4.24 15.79
C PRO A 61 -0.12 4.30 17.12
N ARG A 62 -0.20 3.18 17.82
CA ARG A 62 -0.73 3.11 19.19
C ARG A 62 0.33 3.56 20.18
#